data_AF-A0A6N7IBT2-F1
#
_entry.id   AF-A0A6N7IBT2-F1
#
_cell.length_a   1.000
_cell.length_b   1.000
_cell.length_c   1.000
_cell.angle_alpha   90.00
_cell.angle_beta   90.00
_cell.angle_gamma   90.00
#
_symmetry.space_group_name_H-M   'P 1'
#
loop_
_entity.id
_entity.type
_entity.pdbx_description
1 polymer ?
#
loop_
_entity_poly.entity_id
_entity_poly.type
_entity_poly.pdbx_seq_one_letter_code
_entity_poly.pdbx_strand_id
1 'polypeptide(L)' 'MTDRGDGAVTFAVKYLEQTDKDTLPVDRIWNDTQDPLLRLVTCGGSFNDDTGHYEDNIIVYAALVSGSGR' A
#
# COMPACT_ATOMS: atom_id res chain seq x y z
N MET A 1 -4.56 -19.83 -14.95
CA MET A 1 -5.04 -18.81 -14.00
C MET A 1 -6.52 -19.03 -13.79
N THR A 2 -6.91 -19.69 -12.69
CA THR A 2 -8.33 -19.75 -12.32
C THR A 2 -8.60 -18.54 -11.44
N ASP A 3 -9.13 -17.49 -12.06
CA ASP A 3 -9.75 -16.39 -11.31
C ASP A 3 -10.97 -16.96 -10.59
N ARG A 4 -10.98 -16.86 -9.27
CA ARG A 4 -12.13 -17.21 -8.44
C ARG A 4 -12.72 -15.90 -7.94
N GLY A 5 -13.30 -15.15 -8.88
CA GLY A 5 -13.79 -13.78 -8.71
C GLY A 5 -15.14 -13.69 -8.00
N ASP A 6 -15.34 -14.42 -6.90
CA ASP A 6 -16.65 -14.54 -6.27
C ASP A 6 -16.76 -13.78 -4.93
N GLY A 7 -15.71 -13.05 -4.52
CA GLY A 7 -15.66 -12.36 -3.24
C GLY A 7 -15.11 -10.95 -3.36
N ALA A 8 -15.91 -9.96 -2.93
CA ALA A 8 -15.42 -8.61 -2.67
C ALA A 8 -14.96 -8.50 -1.20
N VAL A 9 -13.81 -7.86 -1.01
CA VAL A 9 -13.26 -7.49 0.30
C VAL A 9 -13.10 -5.99 0.36
N THR A 10 -13.49 -5.39 1.48
CA THR A 10 -13.39 -3.96 1.73
C THR A 10 -12.30 -3.73 2.76
N PHE A 11 -11.33 -2.89 2.41
CA PHE A 11 -10.32 -2.38 3.33
C PHE A 11 -10.59 -0.91 3.60
N ALA A 12 -10.46 -0.50 4.86
CA ALA A 12 -10.49 0.92 5.22
C ALA A 12 -9.06 1.42 5.37
N VAL A 13 -8.77 2.55 4.73
CA VAL A 13 -7.51 3.28 4.91
C VAL A 13 -7.42 3.73 6.37
N LYS A 14 -6.30 3.44 7.00
CA LYS A 14 -5.99 3.82 8.37
C LYS A 14 -4.96 4.92 8.44
N TYR A 15 -3.96 4.84 7.57
CA TYR A 15 -2.83 5.75 7.58
C TYR A 15 -2.23 5.89 6.19
N LEU A 16 -1.71 7.07 5.90
CA LEU A 16 -0.96 7.37 4.68
C LEU A 16 0.39 7.93 5.10
N GLU A 17 1.44 7.43 4.46
CA GLU A 17 2.82 7.86 4.68
C GLU A 17 3.44 8.31 3.36
N GLN A 18 4.07 9.47 3.37
CA GLN A 18 4.93 9.93 2.28
C GLN A 18 6.37 9.87 2.77
N THR A 19 7.22 9.20 2.02
CA THR A 19 8.63 9.01 2.37
C THR A 19 9.49 9.16 1.14
N ASP A 20 10.71 9.64 1.32
CA ASP A 20 11.70 9.69 0.24
C ASP A 20 11.83 8.29 -0.40
N LYS A 21 11.91 8.26 -1.74
CA LYS A 21 11.95 7.01 -2.49
C LYS A 21 13.12 6.09 -2.09
N ASP A 22 14.20 6.67 -1.58
CA ASP A 22 15.41 5.97 -1.17
C ASP A 22 15.37 5.50 0.29
N THR A 23 14.38 5.95 1.08
CA THR A 23 14.20 5.56 2.49
C THR A 23 12.82 4.97 2.76
N LEU A 24 12.48 3.90 2.04
CA LEU A 24 11.26 3.15 2.29
C LEU A 24 11.27 2.49 3.69
N PRO A 25 10.20 2.62 4.50
CA PRO A 25 10.11 2.01 5.82
C PRO A 25 9.77 0.53 5.73
N VAL A 26 10.76 -0.27 5.32
CA VAL A 26 10.62 -1.70 5.00
C VAL A 26 9.98 -2.49 6.14
N ASP A 27 10.40 -2.22 7.38
CA ASP A 27 9.91 -2.92 8.57
C ASP A 27 8.44 -2.64 8.87
N ARG A 28 7.89 -1.50 8.42
CA ARG A 28 6.45 -1.18 8.56
C ARG A 28 5.61 -1.73 7.41
N ILE A 29 6.21 -1.85 6.22
CA ILE A 29 5.52 -2.38 5.03
C ILE A 29 5.40 -3.90 5.11
N TRP A 30 6.50 -4.58 5.46
CA TRP A 30 6.62 -6.03 5.47
C TRP A 30 6.65 -6.62 6.88
N ASN A 31 5.94 -6.00 7.81
CA ASN A 31 5.85 -6.50 9.18
C ASN A 31 5.07 -7.82 9.24
N ASP A 32 5.46 -8.71 10.14
CA ASP A 32 4.65 -9.88 10.47
C ASP A 32 3.32 -9.41 11.10
N THR A 33 2.21 -9.94 10.56
CA THR A 33 0.85 -9.61 11.00
C THR A 33 0.01 -10.88 11.04
N GLN A 34 -0.84 -10.98 12.06
CA GLN A 34 -1.87 -12.02 12.17
C GLN A 34 -3.16 -11.61 11.45
N ASP A 35 -3.35 -10.30 11.22
CA ASP A 35 -4.53 -9.74 10.58
C ASP A 35 -4.33 -9.55 9.07
N PRO A 36 -5.41 -9.65 8.25
CA PRO A 36 -5.38 -9.26 6.85
C PRO A 36 -5.17 -7.75 6.68
N LEU A 37 -4.04 -7.37 6.08
CA LEU A 37 -3.67 -5.99 5.83
C LEU A 37 -3.42 -5.75 4.34
N LEU A 38 -3.69 -4.52 3.88
CA LEU A 38 -3.33 -4.04 2.56
C LEU A 38 -2.30 -2.93 2.69
N ARG A 39 -1.21 -3.03 1.92
CA ARG A 39 -0.18 -2.02 1.74
C ARG A 39 -0.11 -1.68 0.26
N LEU A 40 -0.47 -0.46 -0.12
CA LEU A 40 -0.30 0.03 -1.48
C LEU A 40 0.86 1.02 -1.49
N VAL A 41 1.89 0.75 -2.29
CA VAL A 41 3.07 1.60 -2.44
C VAL A 41 3.10 2.13 -3.87
N THR A 42 3.20 3.44 -4.02
CA THR A 42 3.21 4.11 -5.34
C THR A 42 4.20 5.27 -5.34
N CYS A 43 4.75 5.62 -6.50
CA CYS A 43 5.52 6.85 -6.64
C CYS A 43 4.62 8.08 -6.46
N GLY A 44 5.11 9.13 -5.81
CA GLY A 44 4.40 10.39 -5.61
C GLY A 44 5.29 11.49 -5.04
N GLY A 45 4.67 12.52 -4.46
CA GLY A 45 5.39 13.73 -4.07
C GLY A 45 5.74 14.60 -5.28
N SER A 46 6.80 15.38 -5.17
CA SER A 46 7.24 16.28 -6.24
C SER A 46 7.79 15.48 -7.42
N PHE A 47 7.45 15.91 -8.63
CA PHE A 47 8.10 15.39 -9.83
C PHE A 47 9.38 16.19 -10.08
N ASN A 48 10.49 15.48 -10.26
CA ASN A 48 11.78 16.05 -10.61
C ASN A 48 11.99 15.92 -12.12
N ASP A 49 11.90 17.05 -12.83
CA ASP A 49 12.02 17.10 -14.30
C ASP A 49 13.42 16.73 -14.81
N ASP A 50 14.48 16.98 -14.02
CA ASP A 50 15.86 16.66 -14.40
C ASP A 50 16.09 15.14 -14.43
N THR A 51 15.44 14.41 -13.53
CA THR A 51 15.54 12.95 -13.44
C THR A 51 14.37 12.21 -14.09
N GLY A 52 13.27 12.90 -14.37
CA GLY A 52 12.03 12.31 -14.91
C GLY A 52 11.28 11.42 -13.90
N HIS A 53 11.48 11.64 -12.61
CA HIS A 53 10.96 10.77 -11.56
C HIS A 53 10.30 11.56 -10.43
N TYR A 54 9.31 10.93 -9.80
CA TYR A 54 8.81 11.35 -8.50
C TYR A 54 9.88 11.12 -7.43
N GLU A 55 10.01 12.05 -6.49
CA GLU A 55 11.03 12.01 -5.44
C GLU A 55 10.64 11.12 -4.26
N ASP A 56 9.34 10.89 -4.06
CA ASP A 56 8.83 10.15 -2.91
C ASP A 56 8.03 8.90 -3.30
N ASN A 57 7.81 8.06 -2.30
CA ASN A 57 6.78 7.04 -2.27
C ASN A 57 5.62 7.46 -1.38
N ILE A 58 4.40 7.21 -1.86
CA ILE A 58 3.18 7.26 -1.07
C ILE A 58 2.79 5.84 -0.71
N ILE A 59 2.60 5.59 0.58
CA ILE A 59 2.25 4.30 1.15
C ILE A 59 0.89 4.42 1.83
N VAL A 60 -0.07 3.62 1.39
CA VAL A 60 -1.39 3.51 2.01
C VAL A 60 -1.45 2.25 2.85
N TYR A 61 -1.71 2.44 4.14
CA TYR A 61 -1.93 1.38 5.12
C TYR A 61 -3.44 1.20 5.30
N ALA A 62 -3.97 0.05 4.91
CA ALA A 62 -5.38 -0.27 5.08
C ALA A 62 -5.57 -1.60 5.81
N ALA A 63 -6.67 -1.71 6.54
CA ALA A 63 -7.04 -2.90 7.30
C ALA A 63 -8.43 -3.38 6.84
N LEU A 64 -8.63 -4.70 6.84
CA LEU A 64 -9.89 -5.31 6.43
C LEU A 64 -11.03 -4.82 7.33
N VAL A 65 -12.13 -4.37 6.74
CA VAL A 65 -13.35 -4.00 7.46
C VAL A 65 -14.52 -4.93 7.16
N SER A 66 -14.51 -5.54 5.98
CA SER A 66 -15.42 -6.61 5.64
C SER A 66 -14.83 -7.46 4.54
N GLY A 67 -15.09 -8.75 4.59
CA GLY A 67 -14.80 -9.64 3.49
C GLY A 67 -15.83 -10.74 3.48
N SER A 68 -16.44 -10.99 2.33
CA SER A 68 -17.18 -12.24 2.13
C SER A 68 -16.18 -13.37 1.84
N GLY A 69 -15.28 -13.62 2.79
CA GLY A 69 -14.42 -14.79 2.81
C GLY A 69 -15.09 -15.85 3.67
N ARG A 70 -15.52 -16.95 3.05
CA ARG A 70 -15.92 -18.17 3.75
C ARG A 70 -14.70 -18.82 4.40
#